data_AF-A0A495JSN2-F1
#
_entry.id   AF-A0A495JSN2-F1
#
_cell.length_a   1.000
_cell.length_b   1.000
_cell.length_c   1.000
_cell.angle_alpha   90.00
_cell.angle_beta   90.00
_cell.angle_gamma   90.00
#
_symmetry.space_group_name_H-M   'P 1'
#
loop_
_entity.id
_entity.type
_entity.pdbx_description
1 polymer ?
#
loop_
_entity_poly.entity_id
_entity_poly.type
_entity_poly.pdbx_seq_one_letter_code
_entity_poly.pdbx_strand_id
1 'polypeptide(L)'
;MAGAVDTDEQRFRGPFPRTFDWARWPLSPRRLAAAICMLAFASALFRQGGAAVATATLVIVETGLLSLPWRLPRLDRSARSFWAETLCGLIAPGGALIVLMLTNHDLATRLPDWWWFGVAVVVGAALLAVSGINVLAIRSGLLAFLMGPTPKAQGRARAFYTAVGPLGEEALFRGVALTAAPVAVTPIGLLAAVAFVARHHVPPGDNGRGTARSTITEITAAVLLLALTVLSQSLLPALLAHVINNVPGVIIELQREDTGDPHTV
;
A
#
# COMPACT_ATOMS: atom_id res chain seq x y z
N MET A 1 25.28 42.37 11.53
CA MET A 1 25.59 41.00 11.97
C MET A 1 24.49 40.09 11.44
N ALA A 2 24.78 39.37 10.35
CA ALA A 2 23.84 38.44 9.75
C ALA A 2 23.78 37.19 10.64
N GLY A 3 22.65 36.98 11.32
CA GLY A 3 22.38 35.74 12.03
C GLY A 3 22.31 34.61 11.03
N ALA A 4 23.14 33.59 11.20
CA ALA A 4 23.05 32.37 10.43
C ALA A 4 21.64 31.80 10.60
N VAL A 5 20.88 31.77 9.51
CA VAL A 5 19.62 31.05 9.42
C VAL A 5 19.98 29.58 9.59
N ASP A 6 19.73 29.08 10.80
CA ASP A 6 19.75 27.67 11.13
C ASP A 6 18.68 27.01 10.25
N THR A 7 19.06 26.58 9.05
CA THR A 7 18.15 25.86 8.17
C THR A 7 17.77 24.58 8.91
N ASP A 8 16.46 24.32 9.03
CA ASP A 8 15.90 23.13 9.70
C ASP A 8 16.52 21.79 9.22
N GLU A 9 17.24 21.80 8.09
CA GLU A 9 18.16 20.75 7.69
C GLU A 9 19.19 20.34 8.76
N GLN A 10 19.64 21.23 9.65
CA GLN A 10 20.64 20.89 10.68
C GLN A 10 20.05 20.17 11.89
N ARG A 11 18.77 20.41 12.25
CA ARG A 11 18.12 19.71 13.38
C ARG A 11 17.89 18.22 13.12
N PHE A 12 17.87 17.81 11.85
CA PHE A 12 17.83 16.41 11.43
C PHE A 12 19.21 15.83 11.05
N ARG A 13 20.31 16.52 11.37
CA ARG A 13 21.70 16.02 11.22
C ARG A 13 22.27 15.43 12.52
N GLY A 14 21.41 14.87 13.38
CA GLY A 14 21.91 13.86 14.32
C GLY A 14 22.53 12.70 13.54
N PRO A 15 23.57 12.01 14.05
CA PRO A 15 24.03 10.80 13.41
C PRO A 15 22.86 9.82 13.51
N PHE A 16 22.16 9.61 12.40
CA PHE A 16 21.15 8.56 12.28
C PHE A 16 21.71 7.37 11.48
N PRO A 17 22.81 6.71 11.93
CA PRO A 17 23.54 5.75 11.10
C PRO A 17 22.84 4.40 10.94
N ARG A 18 21.70 4.15 11.63
CA ARG A 18 21.09 2.81 11.69
C ARG A 18 19.72 2.77 11.04
N THR A 19 19.66 2.08 9.90
CA THR A 19 18.43 1.64 9.20
C THR A 19 17.61 0.67 10.04
N PHE A 20 18.30 -0.19 10.80
CA PHE A 20 17.72 -1.26 11.59
C PHE A 20 17.95 -1.06 13.09
N ASP A 21 16.94 -1.42 13.89
CA ASP A 21 16.99 -1.45 15.35
C ASP A 21 16.71 -2.87 15.86
N TRP A 22 17.74 -3.71 15.80
CA TRP A 22 17.66 -5.14 16.19
C TRP A 22 17.20 -5.35 17.63
N ALA A 23 17.47 -4.42 18.54
CA ALA A 23 17.04 -4.51 19.93
C ALA A 23 15.51 -4.42 20.08
N ARG A 24 14.82 -3.85 19.10
CA ARG A 24 13.36 -3.73 19.06
C ARG A 24 12.70 -4.68 18.07
N TRP A 25 13.41 -5.72 17.62
CA TRP A 25 12.89 -6.61 16.57
C TRP A 25 11.62 -7.39 16.94
N PRO A 26 11.41 -8.00 18.12
CA PRO A 26 10.35 -8.99 18.26
C PRO A 26 9.02 -8.45 17.72
N LEU A 27 8.50 -9.13 16.68
CA LEU A 27 7.31 -8.69 15.98
C LEU A 27 6.15 -8.67 16.98
N SER A 28 5.42 -7.56 17.03
CA SER A 28 4.17 -7.53 17.79
C SER A 28 3.25 -8.68 17.30
N PRO A 29 2.39 -9.25 18.16
CA PRO A 29 1.48 -10.35 17.77
C PRO A 29 0.67 -10.05 16.51
N ARG A 30 0.23 -8.79 16.34
CA ARG A 30 -0.47 -8.31 15.13
C ARG A 30 0.35 -8.49 13.87
N ARG A 31 1.61 -8.03 13.87
CA ARG A 31 2.53 -8.14 12.73
C ARG A 31 2.86 -9.59 12.42
N LEU A 32 3.03 -10.43 13.45
CA LEU A 32 3.25 -11.85 13.27
C LEU A 32 2.03 -12.53 12.61
N ALA A 33 0.81 -12.25 13.08
CA ALA A 33 -0.42 -12.77 12.47
C ALA A 33 -0.56 -12.32 11.01
N ALA A 34 -0.28 -11.05 10.72
CA ALA A 34 -0.28 -10.51 9.36
C ALA A 34 0.72 -11.22 8.44
N ALA A 35 1.96 -11.43 8.91
CA ALA A 35 2.97 -12.17 8.17
C ALA A 35 2.55 -13.62 7.91
N ILE A 36 1.93 -14.30 8.89
CA ILE A 36 1.40 -15.65 8.72
C ILE A 36 0.31 -15.69 7.64
N CYS A 37 -0.62 -14.73 7.62
CA CYS A 37 -1.63 -14.64 6.56
C CYS A 37 -1.00 -14.47 5.17
N MET A 38 0.04 -13.63 5.05
CA MET A 38 0.79 -13.45 3.81
C MET A 38 1.51 -14.73 3.36
N LEU A 39 2.12 -15.47 4.29
CA LEU A 39 2.79 -16.74 3.99
C LEU A 39 1.80 -17.85 3.64
N ALA A 40 0.61 -17.86 4.24
CA ALA A 40 -0.46 -18.79 3.87
C ALA A 40 -0.93 -18.54 2.43
N PHE A 41 -1.10 -17.26 2.05
CA PHE A 41 -1.39 -16.87 0.67
C PHE A 41 -0.29 -17.26 -0.31
N ALA A 42 0.98 -16.99 0.02
CA ALA A 42 2.11 -17.42 -0.80
C ALA A 42 2.15 -18.94 -0.97
N SER A 43 1.85 -19.70 0.10
CA SER A 43 1.79 -21.16 0.05
C SER A 43 0.69 -21.66 -0.90
N ALA A 44 -0.48 -21.01 -0.90
CA ALA A 44 -1.55 -21.33 -1.83
C ALA A 44 -1.16 -21.04 -3.29
N LEU A 45 -0.49 -19.91 -3.54
CA LEU A 45 0.04 -19.58 -4.87
C LEU A 45 1.09 -20.59 -5.33
N PHE A 46 1.99 -21.02 -4.44
CA PHE A 46 3.00 -22.02 -4.76
C PHE A 46 2.36 -23.34 -5.22
N ARG A 47 1.25 -23.74 -4.60
CA ARG A 47 0.49 -24.96 -4.99
C ARG A 47 -0.24 -24.83 -6.33
N GLN A 48 -0.49 -23.62 -6.84
CA GLN A 48 -1.03 -23.45 -8.20
C GLN A 48 0.01 -23.77 -9.29
N GLY A 49 1.31 -23.68 -8.99
CA GLY A 49 2.37 -23.96 -9.96
C GLY A 49 2.57 -22.87 -11.02
N GLY A 50 3.44 -23.13 -12.00
CA GLY A 50 3.72 -22.24 -13.11
C GLY A 50 4.14 -20.83 -12.69
N ALA A 51 3.55 -19.80 -13.30
CA ALA A 51 3.83 -18.39 -13.00
C ALA A 51 3.50 -17.99 -11.54
N ALA A 52 2.55 -18.68 -10.89
CA ALA A 52 2.16 -18.37 -9.52
C ALA A 52 3.28 -18.66 -8.50
N VAL A 53 4.23 -19.55 -8.82
CA VAL A 53 5.42 -19.82 -8.00
C VAL A 53 6.33 -18.59 -7.91
N ALA A 54 6.48 -17.85 -9.01
CA ALA A 54 7.26 -16.61 -9.02
C ALA A 54 6.60 -15.55 -8.10
N THR A 55 5.28 -15.37 -8.24
CA THR A 55 4.50 -14.47 -7.38
C THR A 55 4.57 -14.89 -5.90
N ALA A 56 4.46 -16.19 -5.59
CA ALA A 56 4.61 -16.71 -4.23
C ALA A 56 5.97 -16.36 -3.63
N THR A 57 7.04 -16.53 -4.41
CA THR A 57 8.41 -16.21 -4.00
C THR A 57 8.55 -14.72 -3.69
N LEU A 58 8.00 -13.86 -4.56
CA LEU A 58 8.00 -12.41 -4.35
C LEU A 58 7.26 -12.01 -3.06
N VAL A 59 6.11 -12.63 -2.78
CA VAL A 59 5.35 -12.40 -1.54
C VAL A 59 6.16 -12.81 -0.31
N ILE A 60 6.86 -13.94 -0.34
CA ILE A 60 7.73 -14.39 0.77
C ILE A 60 8.86 -13.40 0.99
N VAL A 61 9.55 -13.00 -0.09
CA VAL A 61 10.68 -12.05 -0.05
C VAL A 61 10.23 -10.70 0.51
N GLU A 62 9.15 -10.13 -0.02
CA GLU A 62 8.60 -8.86 0.48
C GLU A 62 8.20 -8.98 1.95
N THR A 63 7.48 -10.04 2.34
CA THR A 63 7.06 -10.24 3.73
C THR A 63 8.25 -10.33 4.68
N GLY A 64 9.32 -11.03 4.28
CA GLY A 64 10.57 -11.10 5.04
C GLY A 64 11.25 -9.74 5.17
N LEU A 65 11.37 -8.99 4.08
CA LEU A 65 11.96 -7.65 4.07
C LEU A 65 11.16 -6.66 4.92
N LEU A 66 9.83 -6.67 4.85
CA LEU A 66 8.96 -5.82 5.66
C LEU A 66 8.90 -6.27 7.14
N SER A 67 9.31 -7.49 7.44
CA SER A 67 9.44 -8.01 8.82
C SER A 67 10.79 -7.71 9.47
N LEU A 68 11.75 -7.15 8.72
CA LEU A 68 13.01 -6.66 9.29
C LEU A 68 12.74 -5.56 10.35
N PRO A 69 13.66 -5.36 11.31
CA PRO A 69 13.47 -4.38 12.37
C PRO A 69 13.82 -2.98 11.88
N TRP A 70 13.07 -2.47 10.91
CA TRP A 70 13.23 -1.09 10.46
C TRP A 70 13.07 -0.14 11.65
N ARG A 71 13.97 0.83 11.75
CA ARG A 71 14.01 1.76 12.87
C ARG A 71 12.69 2.53 13.01
N LEU A 72 12.25 2.70 14.26
CA LEU A 72 11.08 3.48 14.64
C LEU A 72 11.46 4.59 15.65
N PRO A 73 10.75 5.74 15.65
CA PRO A 73 9.64 6.10 14.76
C PRO A 73 10.11 6.35 13.31
N ARG A 74 9.24 6.09 12.31
CA ARG A 74 9.63 6.11 10.88
C ARG A 74 10.13 7.48 10.42
N LEU A 75 9.73 8.56 11.09
CA LEU A 75 10.14 9.94 10.78
C LEU A 75 11.61 10.21 11.14
N ASP A 76 12.18 9.46 12.09
CA ASP A 76 13.58 9.63 12.54
C ASP A 76 14.59 8.92 11.63
N ARG A 77 14.12 8.32 10.52
CA ARG A 77 14.98 7.60 9.58
C ARG A 77 15.51 8.53 8.50
N SER A 78 16.70 8.18 8.00
CA SER A 78 17.24 8.81 6.80
C SER A 78 16.32 8.60 5.61
N ALA A 79 16.32 9.56 4.68
CA ALA A 79 15.56 9.50 3.43
C ALA A 79 15.80 8.17 2.67
N ARG A 80 17.07 7.75 2.56
CA ARG A 80 17.45 6.50 1.88
C ARG A 80 16.83 5.28 2.54
N SER A 81 16.88 5.21 3.88
CA SER A 81 16.28 4.09 4.63
C SER A 81 14.76 4.04 4.45
N PHE A 82 14.09 5.19 4.43
CA PHE A 82 12.65 5.27 4.23
C PHE A 82 12.25 4.84 2.81
N TRP A 83 12.96 5.32 1.79
CA TRP A 83 12.76 4.89 0.41
C TRP A 83 13.05 3.40 0.21
N ALA A 84 14.10 2.87 0.82
CA ALA A 84 14.42 1.45 0.74
C ALA A 84 13.26 0.57 1.26
N GLU A 85 12.70 0.88 2.43
CA GLU A 85 11.51 0.15 2.94
C GLU A 85 10.32 0.31 1.99
N THR A 86 10.09 1.52 1.48
CA THR A 86 8.99 1.82 0.56
C THR A 86 9.09 0.98 -0.72
N LEU A 87 10.29 0.86 -1.28
CA LEU A 87 10.58 0.05 -2.46
C LEU A 87 10.50 -1.46 -2.13
N CYS A 88 10.94 -1.88 -0.95
CA CYS A 88 10.74 -3.26 -0.49
C CYS A 88 9.25 -3.62 -0.49
N GLY A 89 8.39 -2.69 -0.06
CA GLY A 89 6.95 -2.84 -0.13
C GLY A 89 6.37 -2.82 -1.54
N LEU A 90 7.14 -2.57 -2.60
CA LEU A 90 6.63 -2.67 -3.98
C LEU A 90 7.13 -3.91 -4.70
N ILE A 91 7.94 -4.77 -4.05
CA ILE A 91 8.53 -5.96 -4.65
C ILE A 91 7.45 -6.94 -5.08
N ALA A 92 6.53 -7.30 -4.19
CA ALA A 92 5.49 -8.27 -4.53
C ALA A 92 4.42 -7.67 -5.45
N PRO A 93 3.84 -6.48 -5.19
CA PRO A 93 2.89 -5.84 -6.11
C PRO A 93 3.48 -5.61 -7.51
N GLY A 94 4.65 -4.97 -7.59
CA GLY A 94 5.30 -4.64 -8.86
C GLY A 94 5.74 -5.90 -9.60
N GLY A 95 6.32 -6.86 -8.90
CA GLY A 95 6.71 -8.14 -9.48
C GLY A 95 5.52 -8.96 -9.97
N ALA A 96 4.40 -8.99 -9.23
CA ALA A 96 3.18 -9.67 -9.65
C ALA A 96 2.58 -9.05 -10.91
N LEU A 97 2.58 -7.73 -11.02
CA LEU A 97 2.17 -7.04 -12.25
C LEU A 97 3.06 -7.42 -13.43
N ILE A 98 4.39 -7.46 -13.25
CA ILE A 98 5.33 -7.89 -14.30
C ILE A 98 5.04 -9.34 -14.71
N VAL A 99 4.91 -10.26 -13.74
CA VAL A 99 4.60 -11.67 -14.01
C VAL A 99 3.28 -11.80 -14.77
N LEU A 100 2.23 -11.07 -14.35
CA LEU A 100 0.93 -11.09 -15.01
C LEU A 100 1.05 -10.58 -16.46
N MET A 101 1.75 -9.47 -16.69
CA MET A 101 1.95 -8.91 -18.03
C MET A 101 2.72 -9.86 -18.96
N LEU A 102 3.68 -10.62 -18.42
CA LEU A 102 4.50 -11.56 -19.21
C LEU A 102 3.81 -12.89 -19.50
N THR A 103 2.91 -13.33 -18.62
CA THR A 103 2.34 -14.70 -18.68
C THR A 103 0.87 -14.72 -19.05
N ASN A 104 0.15 -13.62 -18.81
CA ASN A 104 -1.30 -13.51 -18.95
C ASN A 104 -1.68 -12.09 -19.40
N HIS A 105 -1.02 -11.59 -20.46
CA HIS A 105 -1.20 -10.22 -20.96
C HIS A 105 -2.67 -9.87 -21.21
N ASP A 106 -3.41 -10.77 -21.85
CA ASP A 106 -4.82 -10.57 -22.18
C ASP A 106 -5.69 -10.36 -20.95
N LEU A 107 -5.37 -10.99 -19.81
CA LEU A 107 -6.09 -10.76 -18.55
C LEU A 107 -5.74 -9.41 -17.93
N ALA A 108 -4.48 -8.98 -18.06
CA ALA A 108 -4.03 -7.70 -17.55
C ALA A 108 -4.67 -6.51 -18.29
N THR A 109 -4.98 -6.68 -19.59
CA THR A 109 -5.50 -5.62 -20.46
C THR A 109 -6.97 -5.80 -20.84
N ARG A 110 -7.64 -6.86 -20.37
CA ARG A 110 -9.04 -7.14 -20.70
C ARG A 110 -9.95 -5.98 -20.31
N LEU A 111 -10.62 -5.41 -21.31
CA LEU A 111 -11.64 -4.38 -21.10
C LEU A 111 -12.97 -5.03 -20.70
N PRO A 112 -13.62 -4.58 -19.61
CA PRO A 112 -15.00 -4.94 -19.31
C PRO A 112 -15.97 -4.07 -20.12
N ASP A 113 -17.26 -4.36 -20.02
CA ASP A 113 -18.29 -3.43 -20.51
C ASP A 113 -18.15 -2.06 -19.83
N TRP A 114 -18.40 -0.99 -20.59
CA TRP A 114 -18.13 0.39 -20.16
C TRP A 114 -18.84 0.80 -18.85
N TRP A 115 -20.01 0.22 -18.57
CA TRP A 115 -20.79 0.56 -17.37
C TRP A 115 -20.10 0.14 -16.07
N TRP A 116 -19.19 -0.84 -16.11
CA TRP A 116 -18.37 -1.24 -14.97
C TRP A 116 -17.47 -0.11 -14.46
N PHE A 117 -17.05 0.82 -15.32
CA PHE A 117 -16.31 2.01 -14.87
C PHE A 117 -17.19 2.94 -14.04
N GLY A 118 -18.49 3.05 -14.37
CA GLY A 118 -19.47 3.77 -13.55
C GLY A 118 -19.63 3.12 -12.16
N VAL A 119 -19.74 1.79 -12.12
CA VAL A 119 -19.79 1.03 -10.85
C VAL A 119 -18.51 1.22 -10.03
N ALA A 120 -17.35 1.18 -10.67
CA ALA A 120 -16.06 1.42 -10.02
C ALA A 120 -15.97 2.81 -9.37
N VAL A 121 -16.47 3.85 -10.04
CA VAL A 121 -16.54 5.20 -9.47
C VAL A 121 -17.42 5.23 -8.23
N VAL A 122 -18.60 4.58 -8.26
CA VAL A 122 -19.50 4.47 -7.11
C VAL A 122 -18.82 3.73 -5.95
N VAL A 123 -18.14 2.61 -6.23
CA VAL A 123 -17.39 1.85 -5.21
C VAL A 123 -16.25 2.67 -4.63
N GLY A 124 -15.46 3.36 -5.46
CA GLY A 124 -14.39 4.25 -5.00
C GLY A 124 -14.91 5.36 -4.10
N ALA A 125 -16.01 6.01 -4.47
CA ALA A 125 -16.67 7.03 -3.65
C ALA A 125 -17.21 6.46 -2.33
N ALA A 126 -17.76 5.26 -2.34
CA ALA A 126 -18.23 4.58 -1.14
C ALA A 126 -17.06 4.26 -0.18
N LEU A 127 -15.92 3.80 -0.70
CA LEU A 127 -14.72 3.56 0.11
C LEU A 127 -14.20 4.86 0.74
N LEU A 128 -14.22 5.97 0.01
CA LEU A 128 -13.91 7.29 0.57
C LEU A 128 -14.87 7.67 1.70
N ALA A 129 -16.16 7.43 1.55
CA ALA A 129 -17.14 7.68 2.61
C ALA A 129 -16.86 6.82 3.87
N VAL A 130 -16.58 5.53 3.69
CA VAL A 130 -16.23 4.60 4.79
C VAL A 130 -14.94 5.01 5.51
N SER A 131 -13.95 5.54 4.77
CA SER A 131 -12.71 6.04 5.36
C SER A 131 -12.93 7.21 6.33
N GLY A 132 -14.05 7.92 6.19
CA GLY A 132 -14.39 9.09 7.00
C GLY A 132 -13.49 10.30 6.73
N ILE A 133 -12.78 10.31 5.61
CA ILE A 133 -11.95 11.43 5.17
C ILE A 133 -12.85 12.59 4.74
N ASN A 134 -12.63 13.77 5.33
CA ASN A 134 -13.31 15.00 4.91
C ASN A 134 -12.61 15.59 3.68
N VAL A 135 -13.19 15.38 2.49
CA VAL A 135 -12.64 15.86 1.20
C VAL A 135 -12.51 17.39 1.15
N LEU A 136 -13.42 18.13 1.79
CA LEU A 136 -13.31 19.59 1.87
C LEU A 136 -12.10 20.01 2.70
N ALA A 137 -11.82 19.28 3.79
CA ALA A 137 -10.65 19.53 4.63
C ALA A 137 -9.33 19.21 3.92
N ILE A 138 -9.30 18.26 2.97
CA ILE A 138 -8.15 18.05 2.07
C ILE A 138 -7.91 19.28 1.21
N ARG A 139 -8.96 19.78 0.55
CA ARG A 139 -8.84 20.93 -0.35
C ARG A 139 -8.28 22.16 0.37
N SER A 140 -8.68 22.37 1.62
CA SER A 140 -8.20 23.49 2.44
C SER A 140 -6.78 23.31 3.01
N GLY A 141 -6.19 22.12 2.91
CA GLY A 141 -4.94 21.79 3.59
C GLY A 141 -5.07 21.58 5.10
N LEU A 142 -6.27 21.72 5.69
CA LEU A 142 -6.51 21.56 7.12
C LEU A 142 -6.10 20.18 7.64
N LEU A 143 -6.36 19.10 6.87
CA LEU A 143 -5.92 17.76 7.29
C LEU A 143 -4.40 17.64 7.31
N ALA A 144 -3.71 18.19 6.31
CA ALA A 144 -2.26 18.20 6.27
C ALA A 144 -1.67 18.97 7.47
N PHE A 145 -2.24 20.15 7.76
CA PHE A 145 -1.89 20.95 8.93
C PHE A 145 -2.08 20.18 10.26
N LEU A 146 -3.25 19.56 10.46
CA LEU A 146 -3.55 18.79 11.67
C LEU A 146 -2.67 17.55 11.84
N MET A 147 -2.23 16.95 10.73
CA MET A 147 -1.30 15.81 10.74
C MET A 147 0.17 16.21 10.94
N GLY A 148 0.46 17.52 10.92
CA GLY A 148 1.81 18.07 11.03
C GLY A 148 2.68 17.82 9.79
N PRO A 149 3.81 18.54 9.71
CA PRO A 149 4.72 18.45 8.57
C PRO A 149 5.38 17.07 8.48
N THR A 150 5.67 16.64 7.26
CA THR A 150 6.47 15.45 6.97
C THR A 150 7.71 15.87 6.19
N PRO A 151 8.92 15.35 6.51
CA PRO A 151 10.10 15.68 5.73
C PRO A 151 9.93 15.27 4.25
N LYS A 152 10.40 16.11 3.32
CA LYS A 152 10.07 16.03 1.88
C LYS A 152 10.26 14.63 1.28
N ALA A 153 11.39 13.98 1.59
CA ALA A 153 11.69 12.65 1.05
C ALA A 153 10.68 11.57 1.50
N GLN A 154 10.19 11.65 2.73
CA GLN A 154 9.22 10.74 3.32
C GLN A 154 7.83 11.00 2.76
N GLY A 155 7.44 12.27 2.59
CA GLY A 155 6.18 12.67 1.94
C GLY A 155 6.11 12.14 0.51
N ARG A 156 7.16 12.38 -0.29
CA ARG A 156 7.29 11.87 -1.66
C ARG A 156 7.26 10.35 -1.74
N ALA A 157 7.97 9.65 -0.84
CA ALA A 157 7.96 8.19 -0.80
C ALA A 157 6.56 7.63 -0.54
N ARG A 158 5.82 8.22 0.41
CA ARG A 158 4.43 7.84 0.70
C ARG A 158 3.51 8.15 -0.48
N ALA A 159 3.58 9.35 -1.04
CA ALA A 159 2.79 9.74 -2.20
C ALA A 159 3.05 8.81 -3.40
N PHE A 160 4.32 8.51 -3.69
CA PHE A 160 4.72 7.57 -4.73
C PHE A 160 4.13 6.18 -4.51
N TYR A 161 4.30 5.63 -3.30
CA TYR A 161 3.75 4.32 -2.95
C TYR A 161 2.22 4.29 -3.07
N THR A 162 1.53 5.32 -2.55
CA THR A 162 0.06 5.39 -2.58
C THR A 162 -0.48 5.55 -4.01
N ALA A 163 0.26 6.20 -4.90
CA ALA A 163 -0.12 6.38 -6.30
C ALA A 163 0.15 5.12 -7.15
N VAL A 164 1.31 4.48 -6.98
CA VAL A 164 1.74 3.36 -7.82
C VAL A 164 1.31 2.00 -7.26
N GLY A 165 1.22 1.88 -5.93
CA GLY A 165 0.85 0.66 -5.21
C GLY A 165 -0.40 -0.04 -5.77
N PRO A 166 -1.52 0.67 -6.01
CA PRO A 166 -2.75 0.07 -6.55
C PRO A 166 -2.54 -0.79 -7.80
N LEU A 167 -1.67 -0.37 -8.73
CA LEU A 167 -1.42 -1.09 -9.98
C LEU A 167 -0.92 -2.52 -9.72
N GLY A 168 0.06 -2.64 -8.83
CA GLY A 168 0.62 -3.93 -8.45
C GLY A 168 -0.26 -4.70 -7.46
N GLU A 169 -0.94 -4.00 -6.55
CA GLU A 169 -1.79 -4.62 -5.55
C GLU A 169 -3.01 -5.30 -6.19
N GLU A 170 -3.61 -4.69 -7.22
CA GLU A 170 -4.69 -5.34 -7.96
C GLU A 170 -4.19 -6.57 -8.75
N ALA A 171 -3.01 -6.48 -9.38
CA ALA A 171 -2.42 -7.64 -10.04
C ALA A 171 -2.14 -8.79 -9.05
N LEU A 172 -1.57 -8.48 -7.88
CA LEU A 172 -1.20 -9.46 -6.87
C LEU A 172 -2.41 -10.10 -6.17
N PHE A 173 -3.39 -9.31 -5.75
CA PHE A 173 -4.47 -9.80 -4.89
C PHE A 173 -5.77 -10.09 -5.64
N ARG A 174 -5.99 -9.50 -6.82
CA ARG A 174 -7.21 -9.71 -7.60
C ARG A 174 -6.93 -10.53 -8.85
N GLY A 175 -5.78 -10.33 -9.48
CA GLY A 175 -5.35 -11.10 -10.66
C GLY A 175 -5.34 -12.61 -10.42
N VAL A 176 -4.95 -13.04 -9.22
CA VAL A 176 -4.91 -14.46 -8.83
C VAL A 176 -6.28 -15.14 -8.86
N ALA A 177 -7.37 -14.40 -8.68
CA ALA A 177 -8.72 -14.96 -8.79
C ALA A 177 -9.11 -15.21 -10.26
N LEU A 178 -8.58 -14.41 -11.20
CA LEU A 178 -8.83 -14.55 -12.63
C LEU A 178 -7.99 -15.65 -13.28
N THR A 179 -6.83 -15.98 -12.71
CA THR A 179 -5.93 -17.02 -13.22
C THR A 179 -6.12 -18.38 -12.55
N ALA A 180 -6.92 -18.45 -11.48
CA ALA A 180 -7.13 -19.69 -10.73
C ALA A 180 -8.01 -20.69 -11.51
N ALA A 181 -7.77 -21.99 -11.30
CA ALA A 181 -8.69 -23.02 -11.74
C ALA A 181 -10.10 -22.78 -11.16
N PRO A 182 -11.20 -23.10 -11.87
CA PRO A 182 -12.57 -22.78 -11.43
C PRO A 182 -12.90 -23.20 -9.99
N VAL A 183 -12.47 -24.39 -9.59
CA VAL A 183 -12.68 -24.93 -8.23
C VAL A 183 -11.90 -24.18 -7.14
N ALA A 184 -10.85 -23.44 -7.52
CA ALA A 184 -9.95 -22.73 -6.62
C ALA A 184 -10.21 -21.21 -6.59
N VAL A 185 -11.01 -20.65 -7.51
CA VAL A 185 -11.27 -19.20 -7.62
C VAL A 185 -11.76 -18.62 -6.29
N THR A 186 -12.78 -19.22 -5.67
CA THR A 186 -13.35 -18.74 -4.41
C THR A 186 -12.34 -18.82 -3.24
N PRO A 187 -11.77 -20.00 -2.91
CA PRO A 187 -10.86 -20.07 -1.77
C PRO A 187 -9.60 -19.23 -1.96
N ILE A 188 -9.03 -19.14 -3.18
CA ILE A 188 -7.85 -18.29 -3.37
C ILE A 188 -8.20 -16.79 -3.39
N GLY A 189 -9.34 -16.41 -3.95
CA GLY A 189 -9.80 -15.03 -3.93
C GLY A 189 -10.02 -14.53 -2.49
N LEU A 190 -10.67 -15.35 -1.65
CA LEU A 190 -10.84 -15.02 -0.22
C LEU A 190 -9.51 -14.93 0.52
N LEU A 191 -8.59 -15.86 0.27
CA LEU A 191 -7.25 -15.82 0.86
C LEU A 191 -6.46 -14.60 0.41
N ALA A 192 -6.58 -14.21 -0.86
CA ALA A 192 -5.97 -13.01 -1.41
C ALA A 192 -6.56 -11.72 -0.81
N ALA A 193 -7.88 -11.69 -0.55
CA ALA A 193 -8.52 -10.57 0.15
C ALA A 193 -8.02 -10.44 1.60
N VAL A 194 -7.86 -11.56 2.32
CA VAL A 194 -7.24 -11.57 3.67
C VAL A 194 -5.78 -11.11 3.59
N ALA A 195 -5.03 -11.59 2.61
CA ALA A 195 -3.64 -11.20 2.41
C ALA A 195 -3.50 -9.71 2.07
N PHE A 196 -4.40 -9.15 1.26
CA PHE A 196 -4.45 -7.72 0.98
C PHE A 196 -4.57 -6.89 2.26
N VAL A 197 -5.49 -7.25 3.17
CA VAL A 197 -5.61 -6.58 4.47
C VAL A 197 -4.34 -6.81 5.29
N ALA A 198 -3.90 -8.07 5.44
CA ALA A 198 -2.75 -8.44 6.25
C ALA A 198 -1.46 -7.71 5.84
N ARG A 199 -1.21 -7.56 4.54
CA ARG A 199 -0.01 -6.90 4.01
C ARG A 199 0.20 -5.51 4.59
N HIS A 200 -0.89 -4.76 4.83
CA HIS A 200 -0.84 -3.42 5.40
C HIS A 200 -0.41 -3.37 6.87
N HIS A 201 -0.41 -4.53 7.54
CA HIS A 201 -0.02 -4.72 8.94
C HIS A 201 1.31 -5.46 9.10
N VAL A 202 2.01 -5.81 8.00
CA VAL A 202 3.37 -6.40 8.06
C VAL A 202 4.46 -5.34 8.34
N PRO A 203 4.50 -4.19 7.64
CA PRO A 203 5.50 -3.16 7.90
C PRO A 203 5.49 -2.69 9.36
N PRO A 204 6.65 -2.30 9.92
CA PRO A 204 6.72 -1.78 11.28
C PRO A 204 6.11 -0.38 11.41
N GLY A 205 5.59 -0.11 12.60
CA GLY A 205 4.94 1.13 12.94
C GLY A 205 3.50 1.19 12.43
N ASP A 206 2.65 1.91 13.17
CA ASP A 206 1.23 1.91 12.90
C ASP A 206 0.86 2.63 11.60
N ASN A 207 1.70 3.54 11.07
CA ASN A 207 1.44 4.26 9.81
C ASN A 207 0.08 4.98 9.74
N GLY A 208 -0.50 5.36 10.87
CA GLY A 208 -1.88 5.87 10.95
C GLY A 208 -2.95 4.79 10.72
N ARG A 209 -2.52 3.53 10.57
CA ARG A 209 -3.32 2.31 10.49
C ARG A 209 -3.41 1.70 11.89
N GLY A 210 -4.40 0.82 12.07
CA GLY A 210 -4.62 0.13 13.32
C GLY A 210 -5.74 0.66 14.18
N THR A 211 -6.44 1.69 13.71
CA THR A 211 -7.78 2.04 14.19
C THR A 211 -8.80 1.05 13.63
N ALA A 212 -9.90 0.82 14.35
CA ALA A 212 -11.02 0.00 13.87
C ALA A 212 -11.53 0.48 12.49
N ARG A 213 -11.63 1.81 12.29
CA ARG A 213 -12.06 2.40 11.02
C ARG A 213 -11.13 2.07 9.86
N SER A 214 -9.81 2.18 10.06
CA SER A 214 -8.83 1.82 9.02
C SER A 214 -8.96 0.35 8.62
N THR A 215 -9.07 -0.56 9.59
CA THR A 215 -9.26 -2.00 9.33
C THR A 215 -10.60 -2.29 8.65
N ILE A 216 -11.69 -1.64 9.04
CA ILE A 216 -12.99 -1.77 8.36
C ILE A 216 -12.89 -1.31 6.90
N THR A 217 -12.21 -0.19 6.65
CA THR A 217 -12.00 0.34 5.29
C THR A 217 -11.19 -0.65 4.44
N GLU A 218 -10.11 -1.21 5.00
CA GLU A 218 -9.28 -2.21 4.32
C GLU A 218 -10.05 -3.49 4.01
N ILE A 219 -10.85 -4.02 4.95
CA ILE A 219 -11.70 -5.20 4.73
C ILE A 219 -12.77 -4.92 3.67
N THR A 220 -13.41 -3.75 3.74
CA THR A 220 -14.44 -3.34 2.78
C THR A 220 -13.83 -3.21 1.37
N ALA A 221 -12.66 -2.59 1.25
CA ALA A 221 -11.91 -2.52 0.00
C ALA A 221 -11.50 -3.93 -0.48
N ALA A 222 -11.04 -4.80 0.42
CA ALA A 222 -10.69 -6.18 0.08
C ALA A 222 -11.82 -6.91 -0.66
N VAL A 223 -13.02 -6.86 -0.08
CA VAL A 223 -14.22 -7.51 -0.60
C VAL A 223 -14.74 -6.85 -1.86
N LEU A 224 -14.94 -5.53 -1.85
CA LEU A 224 -15.57 -4.83 -2.99
C LEU A 224 -14.69 -4.86 -4.24
N LEU A 225 -13.38 -4.70 -4.09
CA LEU A 225 -12.45 -4.75 -5.23
C LEU A 225 -12.37 -6.17 -5.81
N LEU A 226 -12.36 -7.20 -4.97
CA LEU A 226 -12.44 -8.59 -5.44
C LEU A 226 -13.75 -8.86 -6.18
N ALA A 227 -14.88 -8.40 -5.63
CA ALA A 227 -16.18 -8.55 -6.27
C ALA A 227 -16.24 -7.85 -7.64
N LEU A 228 -15.72 -6.62 -7.74
CA LEU A 228 -15.57 -5.92 -9.01
C LEU A 228 -14.79 -6.78 -10.01
N THR A 229 -13.62 -7.29 -9.63
CA THR A 229 -12.79 -8.10 -10.52
C THR A 229 -13.48 -9.36 -10.99
N VAL A 230 -14.09 -10.12 -10.08
CA VAL A 230 -14.74 -11.39 -10.42
C VAL A 230 -15.99 -11.16 -11.28
N LEU A 231 -16.80 -10.14 -10.97
CA LEU A 231 -18.03 -9.89 -11.72
C LEU A 231 -17.77 -9.25 -13.09
N SER A 232 -16.77 -8.36 -13.19
CA SER A 232 -16.41 -7.74 -14.47
C SER A 232 -15.43 -8.56 -15.29
N GLN A 233 -14.87 -9.63 -14.73
CA GLN A 233 -13.80 -10.44 -15.31
C GLN A 233 -12.59 -9.60 -15.77
N SER A 234 -12.30 -8.48 -15.08
CA SER A 234 -11.25 -7.51 -15.43
C SER A 234 -10.68 -6.85 -14.17
N LEU A 235 -9.39 -6.51 -14.19
CA LEU A 235 -8.74 -5.77 -13.10
C LEU A 235 -9.04 -4.28 -13.12
N LEU A 236 -9.43 -3.73 -14.27
CA LEU A 236 -9.48 -2.28 -14.48
C LEU A 236 -10.54 -1.57 -13.63
N PRO A 237 -11.76 -2.10 -13.42
CA PRO A 237 -12.73 -1.47 -12.52
C PRO A 237 -12.24 -1.43 -11.07
N ALA A 238 -11.64 -2.52 -10.59
CA ALA A 238 -11.07 -2.57 -9.25
C ALA A 238 -9.91 -1.58 -9.10
N LEU A 239 -9.01 -1.52 -10.09
CA LEU A 239 -7.93 -0.55 -10.13
C LEU A 239 -8.44 0.90 -10.08
N LEU A 240 -9.45 1.24 -10.89
CA LEU A 240 -10.03 2.59 -10.89
C LEU A 240 -10.61 2.94 -9.51
N ALA A 241 -11.39 2.05 -8.92
CA ALA A 241 -11.97 2.25 -7.59
C ALA A 241 -10.88 2.42 -6.52
N HIS A 242 -9.82 1.61 -6.59
CA HIS A 242 -8.68 1.70 -5.67
C HIS A 242 -7.90 3.01 -5.83
N VAL A 243 -7.64 3.45 -7.06
CA VAL A 243 -6.99 4.75 -7.32
C VAL A 243 -7.84 5.89 -6.76
N ILE A 244 -9.16 5.91 -7.01
CA ILE A 244 -10.07 6.92 -6.46
C ILE A 244 -9.98 6.96 -4.92
N ASN A 245 -9.98 5.78 -4.28
CA ASN A 245 -9.85 5.69 -2.82
C ASN A 245 -8.50 6.24 -2.31
N ASN A 246 -7.42 6.11 -3.08
CA ASN A 246 -6.07 6.46 -2.66
C ASN A 246 -5.65 7.91 -3.00
N VAL A 247 -6.27 8.55 -4.00
CA VAL A 247 -5.97 9.93 -4.42
C VAL A 247 -5.93 10.93 -3.25
N PRO A 248 -6.91 10.92 -2.32
CA PRO A 248 -6.85 11.73 -1.10
C PRO A 248 -5.56 11.59 -0.30
N GLY A 249 -5.06 10.36 -0.14
CA GLY A 249 -3.82 10.09 0.58
C GLY A 249 -2.60 10.69 -0.13
N VAL A 250 -2.56 10.60 -1.47
CA VAL A 250 -1.49 11.24 -2.28
C VAL A 250 -1.48 12.75 -2.06
N ILE A 251 -2.65 13.39 -2.16
CA ILE A 251 -2.78 14.85 -2.00
C ILE A 251 -2.32 15.28 -0.60
N ILE A 252 -2.79 14.59 0.45
CA ILE A 252 -2.42 14.92 1.83
C ILE A 252 -0.91 14.82 2.05
N GLU A 253 -0.25 13.75 1.57
CA GLU A 253 1.20 13.59 1.79
C GLU A 253 2.03 14.63 1.03
N LEU A 254 1.57 15.08 -0.15
CA LEU A 254 2.18 16.20 -0.87
C LEU A 254 1.96 17.54 -0.15
N GLN A 255 0.76 17.80 0.37
CA GLN A 255 0.50 19.02 1.15
C GLN A 255 1.35 19.10 2.43
N ARG A 256 1.60 17.95 3.08
CA ARG A 256 2.42 17.88 4.30
C ARG A 256 3.91 18.12 4.04
N GLU A 257 4.38 17.93 2.80
CA GLU A 257 5.72 18.32 2.37
C GLU A 257 5.90 19.85 2.42
N ASP A 258 4.89 20.60 1.96
CA ASP A 258 4.97 22.06 1.80
C ASP A 258 4.82 22.83 3.11
N THR A 259 4.08 22.28 4.09
CA THR A 259 3.91 22.88 5.43
C THR A 259 5.18 22.86 6.29
N GLY A 260 6.21 22.12 5.88
CA GLY A 260 7.49 22.05 6.58
C GLY A 260 8.57 22.98 6.02
N ASP A 261 8.24 23.81 5.02
CA ASP A 261 9.20 24.74 4.42
C ASP A 261 9.17 26.09 5.17
N PRO A 262 10.25 26.49 5.87
CA PRO A 262 10.29 27.77 6.58
C PRO A 262 10.26 28.99 5.65
N HIS A 263 10.32 28.79 4.33
CA HIS A 263 10.27 29.86 3.33
C HIS A 263 8.88 30.10 2.72
N THR A 264 7.85 29.34 3.12
CA THR A 264 6.48 29.45 2.59
C THR A 264 5.49 30.18 3.51
N VAL A 265 5.99 30.87 4.55
CA VAL A 265 5.20 31.75 5.44
C VAL A 265 5.68 33.19 5.32
#